data_AF-A0A6C0EHC5-F1
#
_entry.id   AF-A0A6C0EHC5-F1
#
_cell.length_a   1.000
_cell.length_b   1.000
_cell.length_c   1.000
_cell.angle_alpha   90.00
_cell.angle_beta   90.00
_cell.angle_gamma   90.00
#
_symmetry.space_group_name_H-M   'P 1'
#
loop_
_entity.id
_entity.type
_entity.pdbx_description
1 polymer ?
#
loop_
_entity_poly.entity_id
_entity_poly.type
_entity_poly.pdbx_seq_one_letter_code
_entity_poly.pdbx_strand_id
1 'polypeptide(L)'
;MASEDKIENPENIVFNLSNKDNYRKTLDDPIILIQLSYVKIIHYYIVHYFENMSNQNIFIQGFKSLTHIFMFLLMYTKYLELTIFHCQNAIFYYIEYISQITDKEDNMFFNLTLKDAVVYIYTKTIYDIDEESRQNHLLTPSDDDVLEVVTNFTDIYGRLMIMLASSKDFTDIKTAGKKEKLQYIRAEIENYIINQYKYDITETETLKNMKLLLIECENDTNNVCLLLNNFFIE
;
A
#
# COMPACT_ATOMS: atom_id res chain seq x y z
N MET A 1 22.13 -16.26 33.50
CA MET A 1 20.82 -16.16 32.80
C MET A 1 20.17 -14.88 33.27
N ALA A 2 20.47 -13.77 32.60
CA ALA A 2 19.75 -12.52 32.77
C ALA A 2 18.87 -12.40 31.54
N SER A 3 17.56 -12.36 31.76
CA SER A 3 16.56 -12.05 30.73
C SER A 3 16.77 -10.61 30.29
N GLU A 4 17.25 -10.43 29.08
CA GLU A 4 17.15 -9.15 28.39
C GLU A 4 15.66 -8.89 28.12
N ASP A 5 15.04 -8.13 29.00
CA ASP A 5 13.76 -7.48 28.71
C ASP A 5 14.01 -6.56 27.51
N LYS A 6 13.57 -7.03 26.33
CA LYS A 6 13.39 -6.17 25.16
C LYS A 6 12.39 -5.09 25.58
N ILE A 7 12.89 -3.87 25.78
CA ILE A 7 12.05 -2.69 25.90
C ILE A 7 11.34 -2.56 24.55
N GLU A 8 10.11 -3.07 24.46
CA GLU A 8 9.25 -2.88 23.29
C GLU A 8 9.04 -1.38 23.09
N ASN A 9 9.22 -0.93 21.84
CA ASN A 9 9.00 0.46 21.44
C ASN A 9 7.61 0.91 21.90
N PRO A 10 7.43 1.99 22.68
CA PRO A 10 6.13 2.40 23.23
C PRO A 10 5.03 2.57 22.18
N GLU A 11 5.38 2.88 20.92
CA GLU A 11 4.43 2.90 19.79
C GLU A 11 3.80 1.52 19.49
N ASN A 12 4.53 0.40 19.69
CA ASN A 12 3.99 -0.96 19.53
C ASN A 12 2.87 -1.27 20.53
N ILE A 13 2.89 -0.62 21.71
CA ILE A 13 1.87 -0.84 22.74
C ILE A 13 0.58 -0.10 22.37
N VAL A 14 0.72 1.09 21.77
CA VAL A 14 -0.42 1.93 21.36
C VAL A 14 -1.12 1.33 20.14
N PHE A 15 -0.37 0.86 19.13
CA PHE A 15 -0.91 0.32 17.89
C PHE A 15 -0.96 -1.21 17.89
N ASN A 16 -1.56 -1.80 18.92
CA ASN A 16 -1.75 -3.24 19.04
C ASN A 16 -3.15 -3.66 18.54
N LEU A 17 -3.22 -4.61 17.60
CA LEU A 17 -4.48 -5.11 17.02
C LEU A 17 -5.30 -5.97 17.96
N SER A 18 -4.69 -6.55 19.01
CA SER A 18 -5.43 -7.28 20.03
C SER A 18 -6.10 -6.35 21.05
N ASN A 19 -5.80 -5.04 21.02
CA ASN A 19 -6.44 -4.07 21.89
C ASN A 19 -7.76 -3.56 21.26
N LYS A 20 -8.87 -3.85 21.92
CA LYS A 20 -10.22 -3.43 21.48
C LYS A 20 -10.40 -1.92 21.41
N ASP A 21 -9.66 -1.15 22.20
CA ASP A 21 -9.75 0.31 22.19
C ASP A 21 -9.24 0.93 20.87
N ASN A 22 -8.50 0.15 20.08
CA ASN A 22 -8.02 0.54 18.75
C ASN A 22 -9.04 0.32 17.63
N TYR A 23 -10.26 -0.12 17.94
CA TYR A 23 -11.32 -0.33 16.97
C TYR A 23 -12.35 0.79 17.10
N ARG A 24 -12.41 1.67 16.09
CA ARG A 24 -13.37 2.75 16.05
C ARG A 24 -14.74 2.24 15.61
N LYS A 25 -15.80 2.90 16.08
CA LYS A 25 -17.18 2.55 15.73
C LYS A 25 -17.54 2.95 14.30
N THR A 26 -16.98 4.06 13.83
CA THR A 26 -17.24 4.72 12.55
C THR A 26 -15.91 5.07 11.87
N LEU A 27 -15.91 5.08 10.55
CA LEU A 27 -14.79 5.50 9.72
C LEU A 27 -14.98 6.99 9.38
N ASP A 28 -14.52 7.83 10.30
CA ASP A 28 -14.67 9.29 10.19
C ASP A 28 -13.45 9.97 9.54
N ASP A 29 -12.42 9.19 9.18
CA ASP A 29 -11.21 9.69 8.52
C ASP A 29 -11.58 10.24 7.11
N PRO A 30 -11.22 11.49 6.76
CA PRO A 30 -11.52 12.04 5.44
C PRO A 30 -10.94 11.20 4.30
N ILE A 31 -11.72 10.98 3.24
CA ILE A 31 -11.32 10.20 2.05
C ILE A 31 -9.95 10.64 1.51
N ILE A 32 -9.72 11.95 1.38
CA ILE A 32 -8.43 12.51 0.96
C ILE A 32 -7.26 12.04 1.83
N LEU A 33 -7.42 11.97 3.17
CA LEU A 33 -6.34 11.51 4.05
C LEU A 33 -6.07 10.02 3.89
N ILE A 34 -7.12 9.22 3.67
CA ILE A 34 -6.99 7.78 3.38
C ILE A 34 -6.24 7.58 2.05
N GLN A 35 -6.63 8.29 0.99
CA GLN A 35 -6.00 8.24 -0.33
C GLN A 35 -4.52 8.64 -0.28
N LEU A 36 -4.20 9.79 0.33
CA LEU A 36 -2.82 10.25 0.48
C LEU A 36 -1.97 9.27 1.31
N SER A 37 -2.54 8.68 2.35
CA SER A 37 -1.87 7.66 3.16
C SER A 37 -1.55 6.41 2.36
N TYR A 38 -2.50 5.94 1.54
CA TYR A 38 -2.29 4.82 0.63
C TYR A 38 -1.21 5.12 -0.42
N VAL A 39 -1.26 6.29 -1.07
CA VAL A 39 -0.24 6.75 -2.03
C VAL A 39 1.15 6.70 -1.40
N LYS A 40 1.29 7.24 -0.19
CA LYS A 40 2.56 7.26 0.55
C LYS A 40 3.07 5.85 0.88
N ILE A 41 2.21 4.95 1.35
CA ILE A 41 2.54 3.55 1.68
C ILE A 41 3.01 2.80 0.44
N ILE A 42 2.25 2.89 -0.65
CA ILE A 42 2.59 2.22 -1.91
C ILE A 42 3.90 2.77 -2.49
N HIS A 43 4.07 4.09 -2.49
CA HIS A 43 5.31 4.69 -2.96
C HIS A 43 6.51 4.22 -2.13
N TYR A 44 6.37 4.17 -0.81
CA TYR A 44 7.41 3.67 0.09
C TYR A 44 7.80 2.23 -0.26
N TYR A 45 6.81 1.36 -0.52
CA TYR A 45 7.05 -0.01 -0.98
C TYR A 45 7.79 -0.05 -2.33
N ILE A 46 7.35 0.72 -3.33
CA ILE A 46 7.95 0.74 -4.66
C ILE A 46 9.42 1.17 -4.60
N VAL A 47 9.73 2.24 -3.84
CA VAL A 47 11.11 2.73 -3.67
C VAL A 47 11.98 1.64 -3.04
N HIS A 48 11.53 1.02 -1.95
CA HIS A 48 12.30 -0.03 -1.28
C HIS A 48 12.48 -1.27 -2.18
N TYR A 49 11.45 -1.65 -2.93
CA TYR A 49 11.56 -2.77 -3.87
C TYR A 49 12.65 -2.49 -4.91
N PHE A 50 12.66 -1.33 -5.57
CA PHE A 50 13.64 -1.04 -6.62
C PHE A 50 15.06 -0.81 -6.11
N GLU A 51 15.24 -0.48 -4.82
CA GLU A 51 16.56 -0.40 -4.19
C GLU A 51 17.15 -1.79 -3.89
N ASN A 52 16.31 -2.82 -3.69
CA ASN A 52 16.75 -4.11 -3.17
C ASN A 52 16.51 -5.29 -4.13
N MET A 53 15.63 -5.16 -5.14
CA MET A 53 15.09 -6.29 -5.91
C MET A 53 14.80 -5.93 -7.37
N SER A 54 14.75 -6.97 -8.21
CA SER A 54 14.49 -6.83 -9.67
C SER A 54 13.50 -7.86 -10.23
N ASN A 55 12.81 -8.65 -9.40
CA ASN A 55 11.82 -9.64 -9.83
C ASN A 55 10.37 -9.12 -9.81
N GLN A 56 9.78 -8.94 -10.99
CA GLN A 56 8.43 -8.40 -11.17
C GLN A 56 7.32 -9.22 -10.46
N ASN A 57 7.44 -10.55 -10.36
CA ASN A 57 6.42 -11.36 -9.70
C ASN A 57 6.43 -11.13 -8.17
N ILE A 58 7.62 -10.97 -7.60
CA ILE A 58 7.79 -10.59 -6.19
C ILE A 58 7.18 -9.21 -5.98
N PHE A 59 7.51 -8.24 -6.83
CA PHE A 59 6.93 -6.89 -6.75
C PHE A 59 5.40 -6.90 -6.72
N ILE A 60 4.78 -7.53 -7.72
CA ILE A 60 3.33 -7.57 -7.85
C ILE A 60 2.69 -8.28 -6.66
N GLN A 61 3.31 -9.35 -6.16
CA GLN A 61 2.75 -10.08 -5.03
C GLN A 61 2.80 -9.27 -3.74
N GLY A 62 3.94 -8.63 -3.43
CA GLY A 62 4.05 -7.75 -2.26
C GLY A 62 3.10 -6.56 -2.34
N PHE A 63 2.95 -5.98 -3.54
CA PHE A 63 1.98 -4.91 -3.80
C PHE A 63 0.56 -5.34 -3.45
N LYS A 64 0.09 -6.45 -4.03
CA LYS A 64 -1.26 -6.98 -3.81
C LYS A 64 -1.52 -7.29 -2.33
N SER A 65 -0.55 -7.91 -1.67
CA SER A 65 -0.66 -8.22 -0.25
C SER A 65 -0.72 -6.96 0.62
N LEU A 66 0.06 -5.92 0.28
CA LEU A 66 0.05 -4.65 0.99
C LEU A 66 -1.30 -3.90 0.82
N THR A 67 -1.83 -3.85 -0.41
CA THR A 67 -3.17 -3.29 -0.67
C THR A 67 -4.24 -4.03 0.11
N HIS A 68 -4.17 -5.37 0.14
CA HIS A 68 -5.11 -6.17 0.91
C HIS A 68 -5.01 -5.87 2.41
N ILE A 69 -3.80 -5.81 2.98
CA ILE A 69 -3.59 -5.46 4.40
C ILE A 69 -4.16 -4.07 4.70
N PHE A 70 -3.90 -3.08 3.84
CA PHE A 70 -4.41 -1.72 4.01
C PHE A 70 -5.94 -1.71 4.07
N MET A 71 -6.60 -2.30 3.08
CA MET A 71 -8.07 -2.31 3.01
C MET A 71 -8.69 -3.13 4.15
N PHE A 72 -8.09 -4.27 4.49
CA PHE A 72 -8.56 -5.14 5.55
C PHE A 72 -8.50 -4.44 6.91
N LEU A 73 -7.37 -3.82 7.24
CA LEU A 73 -7.22 -3.08 8.49
C LEU A 73 -8.12 -1.86 8.55
N LEU A 74 -8.20 -1.07 7.48
CA LEU A 74 -9.06 0.10 7.43
C LEU A 74 -10.53 -0.27 7.66
N MET A 75 -11.01 -1.32 6.99
CA MET A 75 -12.37 -1.82 7.13
C MET A 75 -12.66 -2.29 8.56
N TYR A 76 -11.82 -3.17 9.11
CA TYR A 76 -12.11 -3.79 10.42
C TYR A 76 -11.87 -2.85 11.60
N THR A 77 -10.82 -2.03 11.55
CA THR A 77 -10.42 -1.17 12.68
C THR A 77 -11.02 0.22 12.59
N LYS A 78 -11.36 0.67 11.38
CA LYS A 78 -11.80 2.04 11.08
C LYS A 78 -10.83 3.10 11.61
N TYR A 79 -9.55 2.74 11.72
CA TYR A 79 -8.51 3.58 12.31
C TYR A 79 -7.34 3.71 11.32
N LEU A 80 -7.28 4.86 10.64
CA LEU A 80 -6.27 5.10 9.61
C LEU A 80 -4.83 5.05 10.14
N GLU A 81 -4.54 5.66 11.30
CA GLU A 81 -3.17 5.68 11.85
C GLU A 81 -2.66 4.27 12.20
N LEU A 82 -3.52 3.45 12.79
CA LEU A 82 -3.25 2.04 13.06
C LEU A 82 -3.00 1.27 11.74
N THR A 83 -3.84 1.49 10.73
CA THR A 83 -3.66 0.91 9.40
C THR A 83 -2.29 1.28 8.81
N ILE A 84 -1.90 2.56 8.87
CA ILE A 84 -0.60 3.04 8.36
C ILE A 84 0.55 2.34 9.08
N PHE A 85 0.49 2.27 10.41
CA PHE A 85 1.51 1.64 11.23
C PHE A 85 1.75 0.18 10.83
N HIS A 86 0.69 -0.63 10.71
CA HIS A 86 0.82 -2.03 10.31
C HIS A 86 1.23 -2.20 8.85
N CYS A 87 0.81 -1.32 7.93
CA CYS A 87 1.28 -1.36 6.55
C CYS A 87 2.78 -1.06 6.44
N GLN A 88 3.31 -0.12 7.21
CA GLN A 88 4.76 0.14 7.24
C GLN A 88 5.53 -1.08 7.73
N ASN A 89 5.07 -1.70 8.83
CA ASN A 89 5.65 -2.95 9.33
C ASN A 89 5.54 -4.10 8.31
N ALA A 90 4.41 -4.21 7.61
CA ALA A 90 4.21 -5.21 6.55
C ALA A 90 5.27 -5.11 5.44
N ILE A 91 5.65 -3.89 5.06
CA ILE A 91 6.68 -3.65 4.03
C ILE A 91 8.04 -4.17 4.52
N PHE A 92 8.42 -3.86 5.76
CA PHE A 92 9.67 -4.37 6.34
C PHE A 92 9.68 -5.89 6.43
N TYR A 93 8.62 -6.50 6.96
CA TYR A 93 8.49 -7.95 7.05
C TYR A 93 8.54 -8.63 5.68
N TYR A 94 7.91 -8.04 4.67
CA TYR A 94 7.93 -8.56 3.32
C TYR A 94 9.34 -8.52 2.74
N ILE A 95 10.01 -7.35 2.80
CA ILE A 95 11.37 -7.18 2.25
C ILE A 95 12.37 -8.10 2.94
N GLU A 96 12.32 -8.17 4.27
CA GLU A 96 13.18 -9.06 5.06
C GLU A 96 13.00 -10.52 4.63
N TYR A 97 11.74 -10.98 4.53
CA TYR A 97 11.45 -12.35 4.11
C TYR A 97 11.95 -12.60 2.69
N ILE A 98 11.78 -11.65 1.77
CA ILE A 98 12.24 -11.82 0.40
C ILE A 98 13.77 -11.83 0.30
N SER A 99 14.49 -10.99 1.05
CA SER A 99 15.97 -11.08 1.11
C SER A 99 16.43 -12.47 1.52
N GLN A 100 15.76 -13.11 2.48
CA GLN A 100 16.06 -14.49 2.88
C GLN A 100 15.82 -15.54 1.77
N ILE A 101 14.94 -15.27 0.79
CA ILE A 101 14.71 -16.18 -0.34
C ILE A 101 15.61 -15.86 -1.55
N THR A 102 16.04 -14.60 -1.72
CA THR A 102 16.87 -14.16 -2.85
C THR A 102 18.36 -14.26 -2.60
N ASP A 103 18.83 -14.05 -1.36
CA ASP A 103 20.25 -13.95 -1.00
C ASP A 103 20.86 -15.31 -0.61
N LYS A 104 20.31 -16.40 -1.12
CA LYS A 104 20.76 -17.76 -0.80
C LYS A 104 22.07 -18.11 -1.50
N GLU A 105 23.17 -17.64 -0.92
CA GLU A 105 24.44 -18.36 -0.98
C GLU A 105 24.40 -19.48 0.10
N ASP A 106 24.36 -20.73 -0.35
CA ASP A 106 24.66 -21.98 0.39
C ASP A 106 23.78 -22.52 1.54
N ASN A 107 22.71 -21.85 2.02
CA ASN A 107 21.87 -22.43 3.09
C ASN A 107 20.59 -23.13 2.58
N MET A 108 20.78 -24.34 2.04
CA MET A 108 19.78 -25.20 1.38
C MET A 108 18.88 -26.01 2.35
N PHE A 109 18.42 -25.45 3.47
CA PHE A 109 17.60 -26.21 4.45
C PHE A 109 16.10 -25.87 4.49
N PHE A 110 15.67 -24.76 3.89
CA PHE A 110 14.25 -24.42 3.79
C PHE A 110 13.90 -23.92 2.38
N ASN A 111 13.03 -24.65 1.67
CA ASN A 111 12.42 -24.23 0.41
C ASN A 111 11.36 -23.14 0.66
N LEU A 112 11.79 -22.00 1.18
CA LEU A 112 10.92 -20.83 1.39
C LEU A 112 10.37 -20.36 0.04
N THR A 113 9.05 -20.16 -0.03
CA THR A 113 8.35 -19.73 -1.25
C THR A 113 7.77 -18.33 -1.11
N LEU A 114 7.42 -17.73 -2.25
CA LEU A 114 6.68 -16.47 -2.29
C LEU A 114 5.31 -16.57 -1.60
N LYS A 115 4.69 -17.76 -1.61
CA LYS A 115 3.43 -18.01 -0.90
C LYS A 115 3.63 -17.95 0.62
N ASP A 116 4.73 -18.51 1.10
CA ASP A 116 5.09 -18.46 2.52
C ASP A 116 5.38 -17.03 2.97
N ALA A 117 5.97 -16.20 2.09
CA ALA A 117 6.14 -14.77 2.36
C ALA A 117 4.80 -14.06 2.62
N VAL A 118 3.78 -14.36 1.81
CA VAL A 118 2.43 -13.80 1.99
C VAL A 118 1.80 -14.26 3.30
N VAL A 119 1.90 -15.55 3.63
CA VAL A 119 1.39 -16.08 4.91
C VAL A 119 2.12 -15.44 6.09
N TYR A 120 3.43 -15.27 5.99
CA TYR A 120 4.26 -14.65 7.01
C TYR A 120 3.82 -13.22 7.30
N ILE A 121 3.69 -12.38 6.28
CA ILE A 121 3.27 -10.99 6.49
C ILE A 121 1.84 -10.91 7.04
N TYR A 122 0.90 -11.74 6.56
CA TYR A 122 -0.47 -11.73 7.09
C TYR A 122 -0.52 -12.16 8.55
N THR A 123 0.29 -13.16 8.93
CA THR A 123 0.43 -13.58 10.32
C THR A 123 0.96 -12.44 11.19
N LYS A 124 1.89 -11.63 10.68
CA LYS A 124 2.49 -10.51 11.40
C LYS A 124 1.66 -9.22 11.40
N THR A 125 0.59 -9.15 10.61
CA THR A 125 -0.13 -7.89 10.40
C THR A 125 -1.64 -7.97 10.58
N ILE A 126 -2.33 -9.01 10.13
CA ILE A 126 -3.81 -9.03 10.15
C ILE A 126 -4.38 -10.20 10.94
N TYR A 127 -3.58 -11.20 11.30
CA TYR A 127 -4.04 -12.33 12.13
C TYR A 127 -4.17 -11.99 13.61
N ASP A 128 -3.53 -10.91 14.06
CA ASP A 128 -3.61 -10.42 15.44
C ASP A 128 -4.86 -9.55 15.72
N ILE A 129 -5.75 -9.41 14.74
CA ILE A 129 -7.05 -8.73 14.93
C ILE A 129 -7.87 -9.45 16.01
N ASP A 130 -8.44 -8.67 16.92
CA ASP A 130 -9.32 -9.15 17.97
C ASP A 130 -10.53 -9.89 17.36
N GLU A 131 -10.70 -11.15 17.77
CA GLU A 131 -11.70 -12.04 17.18
C GLU A 131 -13.13 -11.56 17.44
N GLU A 132 -13.39 -11.00 18.63
CA GLU A 132 -14.71 -10.48 18.99
C GLU A 132 -15.06 -9.24 18.15
N SER A 133 -14.09 -8.34 17.95
CA SER A 133 -14.23 -7.16 17.09
C SER A 133 -14.44 -7.55 15.63
N ARG A 134 -13.77 -8.61 15.15
CA ARG A 134 -13.99 -9.16 13.80
C ARG A 134 -15.37 -9.78 13.63
N GLN A 135 -15.85 -10.54 14.62
CA GLN A 135 -17.16 -11.21 14.57
C GLN A 135 -18.34 -10.24 14.69
N ASN A 136 -18.19 -9.19 15.49
CA ASN A 136 -19.21 -8.17 15.72
C ASN A 136 -19.05 -6.94 14.80
N HIS A 137 -18.23 -7.07 13.75
CA HIS A 137 -17.96 -5.99 12.82
C HIS A 137 -19.24 -5.57 12.08
N LEU A 138 -19.54 -4.27 12.13
CA LEU A 138 -20.67 -3.65 11.46
C LEU A 138 -20.21 -2.41 10.72
N LEU A 139 -20.61 -2.28 9.45
CA LEU A 139 -20.45 -1.07 8.66
C LEU A 139 -21.75 -0.26 8.71
N THR A 140 -21.60 1.05 8.89
CA THR A 140 -22.69 1.99 8.66
C THR A 140 -22.76 2.33 7.17
N PRO A 141 -23.90 2.82 6.66
CA PRO A 141 -23.99 3.25 5.26
C PRO A 141 -22.92 4.29 4.88
N SER A 142 -22.57 5.18 5.81
CA SER A 142 -21.49 6.15 5.59
C SER A 142 -20.11 5.49 5.52
N ASP A 143 -19.88 4.40 6.27
CA ASP A 143 -18.62 3.64 6.16
C ASP A 143 -18.55 2.95 4.80
N ASP A 144 -19.66 2.39 4.32
CA ASP A 144 -19.76 1.73 3.01
C ASP A 144 -19.45 2.71 1.88
N ASP A 145 -20.03 3.93 1.91
CA ASP A 145 -19.77 4.98 0.92
C ASP A 145 -18.27 5.35 0.87
N VAL A 146 -17.64 5.54 2.03
CA VAL A 146 -16.20 5.83 2.12
C VAL A 146 -15.36 4.66 1.58
N LEU A 147 -15.68 3.43 2.00
CA LEU A 147 -14.96 2.23 1.59
C LEU A 147 -15.13 1.96 0.09
N GLU A 148 -16.27 2.25 -0.52
CA GLU A 148 -16.48 2.13 -1.97
C GLU A 148 -15.55 3.07 -2.74
N VAL A 149 -15.52 4.35 -2.37
CA VAL A 149 -14.64 5.35 -3.00
C VAL A 149 -13.17 4.95 -2.85
N VAL A 150 -12.77 4.56 -1.63
CA VAL A 150 -11.39 4.14 -1.35
C VAL A 150 -11.05 2.85 -2.11
N THR A 151 -11.94 1.88 -2.20
CA THR A 151 -11.72 0.64 -2.96
C THR A 151 -11.49 0.94 -4.44
N ASN A 152 -12.34 1.78 -5.04
CA ASN A 152 -12.17 2.20 -6.43
C ASN A 152 -10.84 2.94 -6.66
N PHE A 153 -10.51 3.87 -5.76
CA PHE A 153 -9.23 4.58 -5.81
C PHE A 153 -8.04 3.62 -5.73
N THR A 154 -8.03 2.72 -4.75
CA THR A 154 -6.91 1.81 -4.50
C THR A 154 -6.70 0.81 -5.65
N ASP A 155 -7.78 0.37 -6.32
CA ASP A 155 -7.70 -0.45 -7.54
C ASP A 155 -7.06 0.34 -8.70
N ILE A 156 -7.61 1.51 -9.02
CA ILE A 156 -7.15 2.32 -10.16
C ILE A 156 -5.69 2.73 -9.95
N TYR A 157 -5.38 3.37 -8.82
CA TYR A 157 -4.01 3.78 -8.49
C TYR A 157 -3.08 2.56 -8.43
N GLY A 158 -3.54 1.44 -7.86
CA GLY A 158 -2.75 0.23 -7.76
C GLY A 158 -2.30 -0.30 -9.12
N ARG A 159 -3.24 -0.35 -10.07
CA ARG A 159 -2.96 -0.77 -11.45
C ARG A 159 -2.03 0.20 -12.16
N LEU A 160 -2.26 1.51 -12.05
CA LEU A 160 -1.37 2.54 -12.60
C LEU A 160 0.07 2.37 -12.10
N MET A 161 0.26 2.13 -10.80
CA MET A 161 1.59 1.95 -10.22
C MET A 161 2.28 0.66 -10.64
N ILE A 162 1.53 -0.45 -10.78
CA ILE A 162 2.07 -1.70 -11.31
C ILE A 162 2.51 -1.54 -12.77
N MET A 163 1.73 -0.83 -13.56
CA MET A 163 2.04 -0.53 -14.95
C MET A 163 3.25 0.39 -15.08
N LEU A 164 3.32 1.46 -14.28
CA LEU A 164 4.49 2.34 -14.18
C LEU A 164 5.75 1.52 -13.88
N ALA A 165 5.72 0.70 -12.83
CA ALA A 165 6.85 -0.12 -12.41
C ALA A 165 7.32 -1.11 -13.49
N SER A 166 6.43 -1.50 -14.41
CA SER A 166 6.68 -2.45 -15.49
C SER A 166 6.91 -1.79 -16.87
N SER A 167 6.70 -0.48 -16.97
CA SER A 167 6.73 0.25 -18.24
C SER A 167 8.15 0.46 -18.74
N LYS A 168 8.33 0.40 -20.06
CA LYS A 168 9.65 0.50 -20.68
C LYS A 168 10.34 1.83 -20.39
N ASP A 169 9.61 2.93 -20.55
CA ASP A 169 10.09 4.29 -20.28
C ASP A 169 10.48 4.53 -18.81
N PHE A 170 9.96 3.72 -17.87
CA PHE A 170 10.41 3.70 -16.48
C PHE A 170 11.57 2.72 -16.23
N THR A 171 11.51 1.51 -16.78
CA THR A 171 12.53 0.48 -16.55
C THR A 171 13.88 0.84 -17.15
N ASP A 172 13.89 1.59 -18.26
CA ASP A 172 15.09 2.06 -18.96
C ASP A 172 15.81 3.21 -18.21
N ILE A 173 15.17 3.80 -17.20
CA ILE A 173 15.79 4.79 -16.31
C ILE A 173 16.86 4.10 -15.46
N LYS A 174 18.04 4.73 -15.33
CA LYS A 174 19.09 4.24 -14.41
C LYS A 174 18.56 4.18 -12.98
N THR A 175 18.98 3.18 -12.20
CA THR A 175 18.51 2.97 -10.81
C THR A 175 18.53 4.24 -9.95
N ALA A 176 19.59 5.04 -10.03
CA ALA A 176 19.70 6.31 -9.29
C ALA A 176 18.59 7.32 -9.64
N GLY A 177 18.17 7.39 -10.91
CA GLY A 177 17.12 8.29 -11.37
C GLY A 177 15.69 7.78 -11.15
N LYS A 178 15.52 6.47 -10.88
CA LYS A 178 14.19 5.88 -10.61
C LYS A 178 13.57 6.48 -9.35
N LYS A 179 14.35 6.64 -8.28
CA LYS A 179 13.89 7.21 -7.01
C LYS A 179 13.39 8.63 -7.17
N GLU A 180 14.19 9.48 -7.81
CA GLU A 180 13.83 10.88 -8.12
C GLU A 180 12.56 10.95 -8.98
N LYS A 181 12.47 10.09 -10.00
CA LYS A 181 11.30 10.04 -10.87
C LYS A 181 10.04 9.59 -10.14
N LEU A 182 10.12 8.57 -9.29
CA LEU A 182 9.01 8.13 -8.45
C LEU A 182 8.58 9.21 -7.47
N GLN A 183 9.53 9.94 -6.87
CA GLN A 183 9.24 11.03 -5.93
C GLN A 183 8.51 12.17 -6.63
N TYR A 184 8.94 12.51 -7.84
CA TYR A 184 8.26 13.49 -8.69
C TYR A 184 6.82 13.04 -9.00
N ILE A 185 6.63 11.83 -9.55
CA ILE A 185 5.29 11.31 -9.89
C ILE A 185 4.39 11.28 -8.65
N ARG A 186 4.91 10.86 -7.49
CA ARG A 186 4.17 10.89 -6.24
C ARG A 186 3.70 12.30 -5.90
N ALA A 187 4.57 13.30 -5.98
CA ALA A 187 4.23 14.68 -5.65
C ALA A 187 3.11 15.22 -6.57
N GLU A 188 3.18 14.94 -7.87
CA GLU A 188 2.14 15.34 -8.82
C GLU A 188 0.80 14.66 -8.52
N ILE A 189 0.80 13.37 -8.18
CA ILE A 189 -0.41 12.64 -7.79
C ILE A 189 -1.00 13.20 -6.49
N GLU A 190 -0.18 13.47 -5.47
CA GLU A 190 -0.63 14.08 -4.21
C GLU A 190 -1.23 15.47 -4.46
N ASN A 191 -0.60 16.28 -5.29
CA ASN A 191 -1.10 17.60 -5.69
C ASN A 191 -2.44 17.49 -6.42
N TYR A 192 -2.58 16.55 -7.37
CA TYR A 192 -3.82 16.29 -8.08
C TYR A 192 -4.94 15.91 -7.12
N ILE A 193 -4.72 14.94 -6.21
CA ILE A 193 -5.72 14.52 -5.21
C ILE A 193 -6.14 15.72 -4.34
N ILE A 194 -5.17 16.49 -3.82
CA ILE A 194 -5.44 17.66 -2.99
C ILE A 194 -6.24 18.73 -3.75
N ASN A 195 -5.93 18.93 -5.03
CA ASN A 195 -6.64 19.91 -5.86
C ASN A 195 -8.05 19.44 -6.20
N GLN A 196 -8.24 18.18 -6.56
CA GLN A 196 -9.55 17.64 -6.88
C GLN A 196 -10.48 17.64 -5.66
N TYR A 197 -9.99 17.34 -4.47
CA TYR A 197 -10.78 17.39 -3.24
C TYR A 197 -11.42 18.77 -2.98
N LYS A 198 -10.83 19.86 -3.49
CA LYS A 198 -11.41 21.22 -3.39
C LYS A 198 -12.68 21.39 -4.24
N TYR A 199 -12.86 20.58 -5.28
CA TYR A 199 -13.89 20.75 -6.31
C TYR A 199 -14.83 19.54 -6.45
N ASP A 200 -14.39 18.33 -6.11
CA ASP A 200 -15.13 17.07 -6.20
C ASP A 200 -14.99 16.28 -4.89
N ILE A 201 -15.66 16.74 -3.83
CA ILE A 201 -15.65 16.11 -2.50
C ILE A 201 -16.16 14.65 -2.56
N THR A 202 -17.04 14.36 -3.52
CA THR A 202 -17.63 13.03 -3.75
C THR A 202 -16.74 12.10 -4.58
N GLU A 203 -15.59 12.58 -5.07
CA GLU A 203 -14.59 11.81 -5.84
C GLU A 203 -15.15 11.10 -7.09
N THR A 204 -16.28 11.54 -7.63
CA THR A 204 -16.94 10.86 -8.75
C THR A 204 -16.25 11.15 -10.08
N GLU A 205 -15.95 12.41 -10.36
CA GLU A 205 -15.27 12.83 -11.58
C GLU A 205 -13.77 12.55 -11.47
N THR A 206 -13.18 12.71 -10.28
CA THR A 206 -11.78 12.36 -10.00
C THR A 206 -11.47 10.90 -10.37
N LEU A 207 -12.26 9.95 -9.84
CA LEU A 207 -12.09 8.53 -10.12
C LEU A 207 -12.34 8.20 -11.60
N LYS A 208 -13.32 8.85 -12.22
CA LYS A 208 -13.60 8.68 -13.65
C LYS A 208 -12.42 9.12 -14.51
N ASN A 209 -11.82 10.27 -14.21
CA ASN A 209 -10.64 10.76 -14.94
C ASN A 209 -9.44 9.84 -14.75
N MET A 210 -9.17 9.39 -13.51
CA MET A 210 -8.10 8.42 -13.25
C MET A 210 -8.35 7.08 -13.96
N LYS A 211 -9.62 6.67 -14.11
CA LYS A 211 -9.97 5.46 -14.87
C LYS A 211 -9.75 5.63 -16.38
N LEU A 212 -9.99 6.83 -16.93
CA LEU A 212 -9.65 7.14 -18.32
C LEU A 212 -8.13 7.08 -18.53
N LEU A 213 -7.35 7.67 -17.63
CA LEU A 213 -5.89 7.56 -17.63
C LEU A 213 -5.41 6.11 -17.59
N LEU A 214 -6.04 5.28 -16.77
CA LEU A 214 -5.71 3.85 -16.71
C LEU A 214 -5.94 3.15 -18.06
N ILE A 215 -7.05 3.45 -18.73
CA ILE A 215 -7.33 2.92 -20.08
C ILE A 215 -6.28 3.41 -21.08
N GLU A 216 -5.86 4.67 -21.02
CA GLU A 216 -4.78 5.19 -21.87
C GLU A 216 -3.46 4.46 -21.64
N CYS A 217 -3.09 4.24 -20.37
CA CYS A 217 -1.90 3.46 -20.01
C CYS A 217 -1.98 2.01 -20.50
N GLU A 218 -3.19 1.42 -20.52
CA GLU A 218 -3.40 0.05 -21.02
C GLU A 218 -3.21 -0.05 -22.53
N ASN A 219 -3.54 1.03 -23.24
CA ASN A 219 -3.33 1.15 -24.67
C ASN A 219 -1.87 1.44 -25.05
N ASP A 220 -1.12 2.14 -24.19
CA ASP A 220 0.30 2.43 -24.39
C ASP A 220 1.16 2.06 -23.16
N THR A 221 1.38 0.76 -23.00
CA THR A 221 2.14 0.18 -21.89
C THR A 221 3.63 0.52 -21.89
N ASN A 222 4.16 1.07 -22.99
CA ASN A 222 5.57 1.45 -23.10
C ASN A 222 5.84 2.86 -22.58
N ASN A 223 4.84 3.75 -22.59
CA ASN A 223 4.97 5.17 -22.25
C ASN A 223 4.17 5.57 -20.99
N VAL A 224 3.94 4.62 -20.07
CA VAL A 224 3.12 4.86 -18.87
C VAL A 224 3.71 5.98 -18.01
N CYS A 225 5.03 6.01 -17.84
CA CYS A 225 5.67 7.08 -17.07
C CYS A 225 5.40 8.45 -17.68
N LEU A 226 5.47 8.58 -19.01
CA LEU A 226 5.12 9.81 -19.73
C LEU A 226 3.64 10.19 -19.56
N LEU A 227 2.73 9.25 -19.74
CA LEU A 227 1.28 9.47 -19.61
C LEU A 227 0.90 9.97 -18.22
N LEU A 228 1.44 9.34 -17.16
CA LEU A 228 1.21 9.78 -15.78
C LEU A 228 1.70 11.21 -15.57
N ASN A 229 2.89 11.57 -16.08
CA ASN A 229 3.37 12.95 -15.94
C ASN A 229 2.43 13.94 -16.63
N ASN A 230 2.03 13.66 -17.87
CA ASN A 230 1.19 14.59 -18.62
C ASN A 230 -0.16 14.81 -17.92
N PHE A 231 -0.76 13.73 -17.41
CA PHE A 231 -2.07 13.79 -16.77
C PHE A 231 -2.06 14.53 -15.43
N PHE A 232 -1.06 14.29 -14.57
CA PHE A 232 -1.05 14.87 -13.22
C PHE A 232 -0.45 16.29 -13.16
N ILE A 233 0.17 16.77 -14.24
CA ILE A 233 0.73 18.13 -14.35
C ILE A 233 -0.33 19.14 -14.86
N GLU A 234 -1.30 18.71 -15.66
CA GLU A 234 -2.40 19.55 -16.18
C GLU A 234 -3.39 19.97 -15.08
#